data_AF-A0AAV0DAR7-F1
#
_entry.id   AF-A0AAV0DAR7-F1
#
_cell.length_a   1.000
_cell.length_b   1.000
_cell.length_c   1.000
_cell.angle_alpha   90.00
_cell.angle_beta   90.00
_cell.angle_gamma   90.00
#
_symmetry.space_group_name_H-M   'P 1'
#
loop_
_entity.id
_entity.type
_entity.pdbx_description
1 polymer ?
#
loop_
_entity_poly.entity_id
_entity_poly.type
_entity_poly.pdbx_seq_one_letter_code
_entity_poly.pdbx_strand_id
1 'polypeptide(L)'
;MSLDLVLKPSCSGCGSSSELYGSTCKHLTLCVSCGKTMAQNHGTCNKCGTPITRLIREYNVRACSTSEKNYFIGRFATGLPNFSKKKNENKWCLQKEGLQGRQVTDALREKFKNRPWLLEDESGQSQFHGHPEG
;
A
#
# COMPACT_ATOMS: atom_id res chain seq x y z
N MET A 1 0.72 -7.63 30.84
CA MET A 1 1.18 -6.65 29.85
C MET A 1 1.76 -7.41 28.67
N SER A 2 1.18 -7.30 27.48
CA SER A 2 1.75 -7.93 26.28
C SER A 2 2.88 -7.02 25.79
N LEU A 3 4.10 -7.54 25.70
CA LEU A 3 5.21 -6.83 25.10
C LEU A 3 4.97 -6.73 23.58
N ASP A 4 5.23 -5.56 23.01
CA ASP A 4 5.20 -5.35 21.56
C ASP A 4 6.15 -6.35 20.88
N LEU A 5 5.77 -6.82 19.68
CA LEU A 5 6.64 -7.68 18.90
C LEU A 5 7.88 -6.90 18.44
N VAL A 6 9.05 -7.28 18.95
CA VAL A 6 10.33 -6.77 18.48
C VAL A 6 11.00 -7.82 17.59
N LEU A 7 11.19 -7.48 16.32
CA LEU A 7 11.92 -8.34 15.38
C LEU A 7 13.42 -8.16 15.55
N LYS A 8 14.15 -9.28 15.57
CA LYS A 8 15.61 -9.30 15.43
C LYS A 8 16.03 -8.87 14.02
N PRO A 9 17.28 -8.40 13.82
CA PRO A 9 17.76 -7.96 12.50
C PRO A 9 17.94 -9.11 11.49
N SER A 10 17.85 -10.37 11.93
CA SER A 10 18.03 -11.54 11.08
C SER A 10 17.13 -12.71 11.49
N CYS A 11 16.88 -13.59 10.51
CA CYS A 11 16.17 -14.85 10.69
C CYS A 11 16.98 -15.80 11.57
N SER A 12 16.32 -16.38 12.57
CA SER A 12 16.95 -17.30 13.53
C SER A 12 17.35 -18.66 12.91
N GLY A 13 16.82 -19.00 11.73
CA GLY A 13 17.12 -20.25 11.04
C GLY A 13 18.22 -20.12 9.99
N CYS A 14 18.11 -19.15 9.08
CA CYS A 14 19.02 -19.00 7.93
C CYS A 14 19.87 -17.72 7.92
N GLY A 15 19.69 -16.82 8.89
CA GLY A 15 20.45 -15.56 8.97
C GLY A 15 20.03 -14.46 7.99
N SER A 16 19.04 -14.69 7.11
CA SER A 16 18.52 -13.66 6.19
C SER A 16 18.03 -12.42 6.95
N SER A 17 18.26 -11.22 6.40
CA SER A 17 17.77 -9.94 6.95
C SER A 17 16.50 -9.43 6.25
N SER A 18 16.02 -10.14 5.22
CA SER A 18 14.87 -9.74 4.42
C SER A 18 13.60 -10.46 4.86
N GLU A 19 12.46 -9.79 4.70
CA GLU A 19 11.14 -10.38 4.94
C GLU A 19 11.01 -11.09 6.30
N LEU A 20 11.39 -10.39 7.38
CA LEU A 20 11.36 -10.92 8.73
C LEU A 20 9.98 -10.81 9.38
N TYR A 21 9.61 -11.81 10.16
CA TYR A 21 8.34 -11.92 10.87
C TYR A 21 8.57 -12.51 12.28
N GLY A 22 7.62 -12.25 13.17
CA GLY A 22 7.58 -12.86 14.50
C GLY A 22 6.82 -14.18 14.48
N SER A 23 7.18 -15.10 15.36
CA SER A 23 6.29 -16.21 15.75
C SER A 23 5.09 -15.69 16.56
N THR A 24 3.99 -16.46 16.63
CA THR A 24 2.84 -16.16 17.50
C THR A 24 3.20 -15.94 18.96
N CYS A 25 4.15 -16.72 19.49
CA CYS A 25 4.69 -16.55 20.85
C CYS A 25 5.70 -15.39 21.00
N LYS A 26 5.92 -14.59 19.94
CA LYS A 26 6.84 -13.45 19.86
C LYS A 26 8.33 -13.71 20.19
N HIS A 27 8.72 -14.95 20.46
CA HIS A 27 10.09 -15.31 20.84
C HIS A 27 11.08 -15.45 19.68
N LEU A 28 10.58 -15.79 18.50
CA LEU A 28 11.40 -16.03 17.31
C LEU A 28 11.17 -14.97 16.25
N THR A 29 12.26 -14.66 15.54
CA THR A 29 12.23 -13.91 14.28
C THR A 29 12.64 -14.85 13.16
N LEU A 30 11.77 -14.99 12.16
CA LEU A 30 11.91 -15.92 11.04
C LEU A 30 11.58 -15.21 9.73
N CYS A 31 12.26 -15.59 8.64
CA CYS A 31 11.80 -15.27 7.30
C CYS A 31 10.64 -16.20 6.89
N VAL A 32 9.95 -15.86 5.81
CA VAL A 32 8.80 -16.64 5.30
C VAL A 32 9.19 -18.10 5.03
N SER A 33 10.35 -18.34 4.40
CA SER A 33 10.79 -19.69 4.05
C SER A 33 11.06 -20.54 5.30
N CYS A 34 11.85 -20.05 6.25
CA CYS A 34 12.13 -20.77 7.50
C CYS A 34 10.85 -21.02 8.32
N GLY A 35 9.97 -20.02 8.46
CA GLY A 35 8.72 -20.20 9.18
C GLY A 35 7.81 -21.23 8.51
N LYS A 36 7.73 -21.23 7.17
CA LYS A 36 6.98 -22.24 6.41
C LYS A 36 7.54 -23.65 6.64
N THR A 37 8.86 -23.83 6.54
CA THR A 37 9.50 -25.13 6.79
C THR A 37 9.24 -25.62 8.21
N MET A 38 9.33 -24.73 9.22
CA MET A 38 9.00 -25.09 10.60
C MET A 38 7.55 -25.52 10.74
N ALA A 39 6.60 -24.80 10.13
CA ALA A 39 5.19 -25.18 10.19
C ALA A 39 4.90 -26.54 9.54
N GLN A 40 5.50 -26.81 8.38
CA GLN A 40 5.36 -28.09 7.67
C GLN A 40 5.95 -29.26 8.46
N ASN A 41 7.05 -29.03 9.18
CA ASN A 41 7.73 -30.06 9.97
C ASN A 41 7.23 -30.13 11.43
N HIS A 42 6.10 -29.49 11.75
CA HIS A 42 5.57 -29.39 13.13
C HIS A 42 6.59 -28.86 14.15
N GLY A 43 7.49 -27.98 13.69
CA GLY A 43 8.53 -27.37 14.51
C GLY A 43 7.96 -26.47 15.60
N THR A 44 8.67 -26.41 16.72
CA THR A 44 8.27 -25.66 17.90
C THR A 44 9.25 -24.53 18.21
N CYS A 45 8.78 -23.56 18.99
CA CYS A 45 9.65 -22.50 19.50
C CYS A 45 10.67 -23.08 20.48
N ASN A 46 11.96 -22.88 20.21
CA ASN A 46 13.04 -23.36 21.09
C ASN A 46 13.08 -22.72 22.49
N LYS A 47 12.33 -21.63 22.74
CA LYS A 47 12.26 -20.98 24.06
C LYS A 47 11.07 -21.44 24.91
N CYS A 48 9.92 -21.73 24.30
CA CYS A 48 8.67 -21.96 25.03
C CYS A 48 7.88 -23.19 24.57
N GLY A 49 8.37 -23.93 23.56
CA GLY A 49 7.72 -25.13 23.05
C GLY A 49 6.47 -24.89 22.19
N THR A 50 5.96 -23.65 22.11
CA THR A 50 4.78 -23.33 21.29
C THR A 50 4.99 -23.73 19.82
N PRO A 51 4.06 -24.48 19.20
CA PRO A 51 4.18 -24.88 17.80
C PRO A 51 4.17 -23.65 16.88
N ILE A 52 5.05 -23.65 15.87
CA ILE A 52 5.14 -22.58 14.88
C ILE A 52 4.15 -22.86 13.76
N THR A 53 2.93 -22.35 13.89
CA THR A 53 1.87 -22.53 12.86
C THR A 53 1.64 -21.30 12.01
N ARG A 54 2.03 -20.11 12.50
CA ARG A 54 1.79 -18.82 11.85
C ARG A 54 2.93 -17.83 12.11
N LEU A 55 3.12 -16.92 11.18
CA LEU A 55 4.01 -15.77 11.29
C LEU A 55 3.18 -14.47 11.41
N ILE A 56 3.67 -13.50 12.17
CA ILE A 56 2.99 -12.23 12.42
C ILE A 56 3.92 -11.03 12.20
N ARG A 57 3.34 -9.88 11.87
CA ARG A 57 3.96 -8.55 11.93
C ARG A 57 3.00 -7.60 12.62
N GLU A 58 3.55 -6.75 13.47
CA GLU A 58 2.82 -5.68 14.14
C GLU A 58 3.29 -4.35 13.56
N TYR A 59 2.33 -3.47 13.27
CA TYR A 59 2.59 -2.16 12.72
C TYR A 59 1.88 -1.10 13.56
N ASN A 60 2.59 -0.03 13.87
CA ASN A 60 1.98 1.16 14.47
C ASN A 60 1.26 1.93 13.37
N VAL A 61 -0.06 2.00 13.46
CA VAL A 61 -0.90 2.78 12.53
C VAL A 61 -1.27 4.10 13.20
N ARG A 62 -1.03 5.21 12.51
CA ARG A 62 -1.42 6.55 12.96
C ARG A 62 -2.35 7.18 11.93
N ALA A 63 -3.53 7.62 12.36
CA ALA A 63 -4.37 8.48 11.53
C ALA A 63 -3.78 9.90 11.56
N CYS A 64 -3.56 10.50 10.39
CA CYS A 64 -3.13 11.89 10.27
C CYS A 64 -4.34 12.74 9.87
N SER A 65 -4.84 13.56 10.78
CA SER A 65 -5.96 14.49 10.53
C SER A 65 -5.52 15.87 10.04
N THR A 66 -4.22 16.17 10.04
CA THR A 66 -3.66 17.49 9.69
C THR A 66 -3.22 17.61 8.23
N SER A 67 -3.67 16.71 7.36
CA SER A 67 -3.33 16.79 5.94
C SER A 67 -4.11 17.91 5.27
N GLU A 68 -3.40 18.91 4.73
CA GLU A 68 -3.97 19.94 3.83
C GLU A 68 -4.43 19.36 2.47
N LYS A 69 -4.19 18.07 2.23
CA LYS A 69 -4.57 17.38 1.00
C LYS A 69 -5.86 16.59 1.20
N ASN A 70 -6.76 16.74 0.24
CA ASN A 70 -7.92 15.88 0.06
C ASN A 70 -7.49 14.58 -0.63
N TYR A 71 -7.98 13.44 -0.11
CA TYR A 71 -7.75 12.12 -0.70
C TYR A 71 -9.03 11.65 -1.40
N PHE A 72 -8.89 11.12 -2.61
CA PHE A 72 -10.00 10.61 -3.43
C PHE A 72 -9.68 9.20 -3.92
N ILE A 73 -10.71 8.39 -4.13
CA ILE A 73 -10.60 7.05 -4.69
C ILE A 73 -11.22 7.07 -6.09
N GLY A 74 -10.45 6.61 -7.09
CA GLY A 74 -10.94 6.38 -8.44
C GLY A 74 -11.11 4.88 -8.70
N ARG A 75 -12.29 4.48 -9.18
CA ARG A 75 -12.61 3.10 -9.52
C ARG A 75 -12.59 2.89 -11.04
N PHE A 76 -11.95 1.81 -11.49
CA PHE A 76 -11.90 1.42 -12.89
C PHE A 76 -12.56 0.06 -13.09
N ALA A 77 -13.74 0.03 -13.72
CA ALA A 77 -14.53 -1.19 -13.89
C ALA A 77 -13.87 -2.22 -14.83
N THR A 78 -13.14 -1.76 -15.84
CA THR A 78 -12.53 -2.58 -16.89
C THR A 78 -11.06 -2.92 -16.64
N GLY A 79 -10.57 -2.68 -15.41
CA GLY A 79 -9.17 -2.83 -15.05
C GLY A 79 -8.41 -1.50 -15.05
N LEU A 80 -7.22 -1.51 -14.46
CA LEU A 80 -6.41 -0.29 -14.30
C LEU A 80 -5.86 0.19 -15.65
N PRO A 81 -5.79 1.52 -15.86
CA PRO A 81 -5.01 2.09 -16.95
C PRO A 81 -3.56 1.58 -16.93
N ASN A 82 -2.90 1.59 -18.09
CA ASN A 82 -1.50 1.17 -18.20
C ASN A 82 -0.55 2.23 -17.62
N PHE A 83 -0.62 2.43 -16.31
CA PHE A 83 0.33 3.23 -15.56
C PHE A 83 1.70 2.56 -15.69
N SER A 84 2.62 3.20 -16.44
CA SER A 84 3.94 2.63 -16.65
C SER A 84 4.64 2.41 -15.32
N LYS A 85 5.18 1.20 -15.11
CA LYS A 85 6.06 0.89 -13.97
C LYS A 85 7.43 1.55 -14.12
N LYS A 86 7.79 1.99 -15.32
CA LYS A 86 9.01 2.74 -15.58
C LYS A 86 8.72 4.22 -15.39
N LYS A 87 9.57 4.89 -14.62
CA LYS A 87 9.41 6.26 -14.10
C LYS A 87 9.21 7.37 -15.15
N ASN A 88 9.23 7.07 -16.46
CA ASN A 88 9.37 8.10 -17.50
C ASN A 88 8.62 7.89 -18.82
N GLU A 89 7.82 6.83 -19.00
CA GLU A 89 7.24 6.54 -20.34
C GLU A 89 5.80 7.03 -20.54
N ASN A 90 4.96 7.09 -19.51
CA ASN A 90 3.56 7.56 -19.64
C ASN A 90 3.23 8.54 -18.52
N LYS A 91 3.24 9.86 -18.80
CA LYS A 91 2.67 10.80 -17.82
C LYS A 91 1.16 10.86 -18.00
N TRP A 92 0.48 10.77 -16.88
CA TRP A 92 -0.96 10.87 -16.76
C TRP A 92 -1.29 12.17 -16.04
N CYS A 93 -2.35 12.85 -16.46
CA CYS A 93 -2.87 14.01 -15.74
C CYS A 93 -4.32 13.77 -15.32
N LEU A 94 -4.63 14.19 -14.10
CA LEU A 94 -5.98 14.17 -13.54
C LEU A 94 -6.42 15.62 -13.35
N GLN A 95 -7.47 16.03 -14.05
CA GLN A 95 -8.00 17.39 -14.01
C GLN A 95 -9.52 17.41 -14.05
N LYS A 96 -10.15 18.53 -13.68
CA LYS A 96 -11.59 18.70 -13.91
C LYS A 96 -11.82 18.90 -15.41
N GLU A 97 -12.83 18.24 -15.95
CA GLU A 97 -13.17 18.38 -17.36
C GLU A 97 -13.36 19.86 -17.76
N GLY A 98 -12.68 20.29 -18.83
CA GLY A 98 -12.69 21.68 -19.32
C GLY A 98 -11.76 22.64 -18.59
N LEU A 99 -11.04 22.20 -17.55
CA LEU A 99 -9.99 22.96 -16.90
C LEU A 99 -8.68 22.76 -17.67
N GLN A 100 -8.11 23.82 -18.24
CA GLN A 100 -6.81 23.78 -18.91
C GLN A 100 -5.79 24.60 -18.11
N GLY A 101 -4.64 24.00 -17.80
CA GLY A 101 -3.51 24.67 -17.15
C GLY A 101 -3.27 24.27 -15.69
N ARG A 102 -2.05 24.52 -15.20
CA ARG A 102 -1.60 24.10 -13.86
C ARG A 102 -1.99 25.06 -12.72
N GLN A 103 -2.30 26.32 -13.02
CA GLN A 103 -2.67 27.30 -11.99
C GLN A 103 -4.19 27.37 -11.85
N VAL A 104 -4.71 26.82 -10.75
CA VAL A 104 -6.14 26.83 -10.43
C VAL A 104 -6.38 27.88 -9.37
N THR A 105 -6.98 29.00 -9.76
CA THR A 105 -7.46 30.02 -8.81
C THR A 105 -8.68 29.52 -8.05
N ASP A 106 -8.99 30.11 -6.90
CA ASP A 106 -10.17 29.72 -6.11
C ASP A 106 -11.49 29.88 -6.91
N ALA A 107 -11.57 30.91 -7.76
CA ALA A 107 -12.70 31.10 -8.67
C ALA A 107 -12.86 29.95 -9.68
N LEU A 108 -11.75 29.43 -10.22
CA LEU A 108 -11.77 28.27 -11.10
C LEU A 108 -12.12 26.99 -10.32
N ARG A 109 -11.59 26.82 -9.10
CA ARG A 109 -11.95 25.68 -8.25
C ARG A 109 -13.45 25.61 -8.01
N GLU A 110 -14.06 26.74 -7.65
CA GLU A 110 -15.51 26.81 -7.42
C GLU A 110 -16.32 26.56 -8.71
N LYS A 111 -15.91 27.14 -9.83
CA LYS A 111 -16.58 26.96 -11.12
C LYS A 111 -16.59 25.50 -11.60
N PHE A 112 -15.51 24.77 -11.34
CA PHE A 112 -15.32 23.39 -11.82
C PHE A 112 -15.54 22.32 -10.74
N LYS A 113 -15.95 22.69 -9.51
CA LYS A 113 -16.08 21.73 -8.39
C LYS A 113 -17.00 20.54 -8.71
N ASN A 114 -18.10 20.82 -9.42
CA ASN A 114 -19.11 19.82 -9.80
C ASN A 114 -18.82 19.14 -11.14
N ARG A 115 -17.76 19.54 -11.86
CA ARG A 115 -17.40 18.87 -13.12
C ARG A 115 -16.83 17.49 -12.84
N PRO A 116 -17.02 16.50 -13.72
CA PRO A 116 -16.39 15.20 -13.58
C PRO A 116 -14.87 15.33 -13.65
N TRP A 117 -14.17 14.34 -13.09
CA TRP A 117 -12.72 14.25 -13.22
C TRP A 117 -12.39 13.58 -14.56
N LEU A 118 -11.41 14.12 -15.28
CA LEU A 118 -10.83 13.54 -16.48
C LEU A 118 -9.41 13.09 -16.17
N LEU A 119 -9.16 11.80 -16.37
CA LEU A 119 -7.82 11.22 -16.37
C LEU A 119 -7.42 10.93 -17.81
N GLU A 120 -6.33 11.53 -18.27
CA GLU A 120 -5.83 11.34 -19.63
C GLU A 120 -4.32 11.10 -19.64
N ASP A 121 -3.86 10.35 -20.64
CA ASP A 121 -2.43 10.25 -20.94
C ASP A 121 -1.94 11.48 -21.73
N GLU A 122 -0.62 11.71 -21.76
CA GLU A 122 -0.03 12.83 -22.52
C GLU A 122 -0.32 12.81 -24.02
N SER A 123 -0.67 11.65 -24.59
CA SER A 123 -1.02 11.53 -26.01
C SER A 123 -2.50 11.84 -26.30
N GLY A 124 -3.34 11.92 -25.26
CA GLY A 124 -4.78 12.05 -25.37
C GLY A 124 -5.50 10.80 -25.89
N GLN A 125 -4.79 9.69 -26.11
CA GLN A 125 -5.34 8.46 -26.69
C GLN A 125 -6.19 7.67 -25.69
N SER A 126 -5.79 7.68 -24.42
CA SER A 126 -6.54 7.05 -23.33
C SER A 126 -7.15 8.13 -22.44
N GLN A 127 -8.48 8.13 -22.34
CA GLN A 127 -9.22 9.08 -21.50
C GLN A 127 -10.26 8.35 -20.66
N PHE A 128 -10.30 8.68 -19.36
CA PHE A 128 -11.25 8.13 -18.40
C PHE A 128 -12.01 9.26 -17.73
N HIS A 129 -13.33 9.21 -17.84
CA HIS A 129 -14.24 10.19 -17.25
C HIS A 129 -14.81 9.64 -15.94
N GLY A 130 -14.36 10.24 -14.84
CA GLY A 130 -14.78 9.93 -13.48
C GLY A 130 -16.10 10.59 -13.15
N HIS A 131 -17.09 9.77 -12.80
CA HIS A 131 -18.37 10.20 -12.30
C HIS A 131 -18.34 10.10 -10.76
N PRO A 132 -18.79 11.14 -10.02
CA PRO A 132 -18.91 11.04 -8.57
C PRO A 132 -19.84 9.88 -8.20
N GLU A 133 -19.42 9.03 -7.27
CA GLU A 133 -20.33 8.07 -6.63
C GLU A 133 -21.26 8.86 -5.70
N GLY A 134 -22.57 8.66 -5.85
CA GLY A 134 -23.63 9.32 -5.08
C GLY A 134 -24.33 8.34 -4.15
#